data_AF-A0A3B9WRU8-F1
#
_entry.id   AF-A0A3B9WRU8-F1
#
_cell.length_a   1.000
_cell.length_b   1.000
_cell.length_c   1.000
_cell.angle_alpha   90.00
_cell.angle_beta   90.00
_cell.angle_gamma   90.00
#
_symmetry.space_group_name_H-M   'P 1'
#
loop_
_entity.id
_entity.type
_entity.pdbx_description
1 polymer ?
#
loop_
_entity_poly.entity_id
_entity_poly.type
_entity_poly.pdbx_seq_one_letter_code
_entity_poly.pdbx_strand_id
1 'polypeptide(L)'
;MSNNPDEQPFSGIPLFGDLAKAMAGQGPLQWDVARQVAISTATNGTNTEANVDPSSRVGLEQLAPIADMHVRNYTGLTTGSG
;
A
#
# COMPACT_ATOMS: atom_id res chain seq x y z
N MET A 1 21.74 18.58 9.19
CA MET A 1 20.72 17.66 8.67
C MET A 1 21.50 16.55 7.97
N SER A 2 21.61 15.38 8.61
CA SER A 2 22.49 14.29 8.15
C SER A 2 21.86 13.63 6.92
N ASN A 3 22.58 13.59 5.80
CA ASN A 3 22.15 12.92 4.58
C ASN A 3 22.87 11.56 4.55
N ASN A 4 22.44 10.63 5.41
CA ASN A 4 23.02 9.29 5.47
C ASN A 4 22.42 8.43 4.34
N PRO A 5 23.23 7.97 3.36
CA PRO A 5 22.73 7.15 2.25
C PRO A 5 22.23 5.77 2.69
N ASP A 6 22.59 5.33 3.89
CA ASP A 6 22.14 4.07 4.50
C ASP A 6 20.70 4.13 5.04
N GLU A 7 20.11 5.33 5.17
CA GLU A 7 18.71 5.51 5.59
C GLU A 7 17.73 5.52 4.41
N GLN A 8 18.21 5.35 3.17
CA GLN A 8 17.33 5.27 2.00
C GLN A 8 16.82 3.84 1.86
N PRO A 9 15.52 3.56 2.09
CA PRO A 9 14.96 2.20 2.22
C PRO A 9 15.03 1.35 0.93
N PHE A 10 15.73 1.84 -0.09
CA PHE A 10 15.84 1.25 -1.42
C PHE A 10 17.28 1.25 -1.99
N SER A 11 18.30 1.64 -1.21
CA SER A 11 19.70 1.73 -1.68
C SER A 11 20.32 0.37 -2.08
N GLY A 12 19.73 -0.75 -1.63
CA GLY A 12 20.15 -2.11 -1.96
C GLY A 12 19.49 -2.72 -3.20
N ILE A 13 18.55 -2.03 -3.86
CA ILE A 13 17.91 -2.51 -5.09
C ILE A 13 18.38 -1.62 -6.24
N PRO A 14 19.26 -2.09 -7.15
CA PRO A 14 19.94 -1.25 -8.15
C PRO A 14 18.99 -0.38 -8.97
N LEU A 15 17.77 -0.87 -9.25
CA LEU A 15 16.75 -0.13 -9.99
C LEU A 15 16.15 1.05 -9.21
N PHE A 16 15.93 0.89 -7.89
CA PHE A 16 15.25 1.91 -7.09
C PHE A 16 16.18 3.04 -6.63
N GLY A 17 17.47 2.75 -6.39
CA GLY A 17 18.46 3.77 -6.04
C GLY A 17 18.72 4.76 -7.16
N ASP A 18 18.78 4.28 -8.41
CA ASP A 18 18.95 5.13 -9.59
C ASP A 18 17.67 5.89 -9.94
N LEU A 19 16.50 5.28 -9.74
CA LEU A 19 15.20 5.96 -9.86
C LEU A 19 15.06 7.08 -8.82
N ALA A 20 15.45 6.83 -7.57
CA ALA A 20 15.41 7.82 -6.49
C ALA A 20 16.33 9.02 -6.78
N LYS A 21 17.55 8.77 -7.30
CA LYS A 21 18.46 9.84 -7.74
C LYS A 21 17.90 10.63 -8.93
N ALA A 22 17.30 9.96 -9.91
CA ALA A 22 16.67 10.62 -11.05
C ALA A 22 15.47 11.49 -10.63
N MET A 23 14.68 11.03 -9.67
CA MET A 23 13.54 11.78 -9.12
C MET A 23 13.96 12.96 -8.22
N ALA A 24 15.10 12.86 -7.53
CA ALA A 24 15.59 13.90 -6.62
C ALA A 24 16.01 15.21 -7.33
N GLY A 25 16.27 15.16 -8.65
CA GLY A 25 16.66 16.32 -9.45
C GLY A 25 15.51 17.08 -10.12
N GLN A 26 14.27 16.57 -10.04
CA GLN A 26 13.14 17.07 -10.81
C GLN A 26 11.98 17.50 -9.91
N GLY A 27 11.96 18.78 -9.53
CA GLY A 27 10.74 19.51 -9.13
C GLY A 27 9.85 18.85 -8.04
N PRO A 28 8.60 19.31 -7.87
CA PRO A 28 7.68 18.71 -6.91
C PRO A 28 7.45 17.21 -7.16
N LEU A 29 7.10 16.49 -6.09
CA LEU A 29 6.93 15.03 -6.05
C LEU A 29 6.34 14.46 -7.36
N GLN A 30 7.09 13.57 -8.02
CA GLN A 30 6.66 12.95 -9.27
C GLN A 30 5.64 11.84 -9.01
N TRP A 31 4.39 12.25 -8.70
CA TRP A 31 3.28 11.35 -8.35
C TRP A 31 2.98 10.29 -9.42
N ASP A 32 3.23 10.58 -10.69
CA ASP A 32 3.02 9.62 -11.77
C ASP A 32 4.04 8.48 -11.72
N VAL A 33 5.30 8.78 -11.38
CA VAL A 33 6.33 7.75 -11.17
C VAL A 33 6.00 6.92 -9.93
N ALA A 34 5.62 7.57 -8.82
CA ALA A 34 5.20 6.86 -7.61
C ALA A 34 4.01 5.93 -7.87
N ARG A 35 3.02 6.37 -8.67
CA ARG A 35 1.87 5.54 -9.07
C ARG A 35 2.29 4.34 -9.91
N GLN A 36 3.17 4.52 -10.90
CA GLN A 36 3.66 3.42 -11.74
C GLN A 36 4.45 2.38 -10.92
N VAL A 37 5.27 2.84 -9.98
CA VAL A 37 6.01 1.95 -9.06
C VAL A 37 5.04 1.20 -8.15
N ALA A 38 4.03 1.88 -7.58
CA ALA A 38 3.03 1.24 -6.73
C ALA A 38 2.23 0.16 -7.50
N ILE A 39 1.77 0.47 -8.72
CA ILE A 39 1.05 -0.50 -9.56
C ILE A 39 1.93 -1.69 -9.88
N SER A 40 3.14 -1.47 -10.42
CA SER A 40 4.05 -2.56 -10.79
C SER A 40 4.44 -3.45 -9.61
N THR A 41 4.56 -2.87 -8.41
CA THR A 41 4.85 -3.64 -7.18
C THR A 41 3.62 -4.43 -6.73
N ALA A 42 2.45 -3.79 -6.69
CA ALA A 42 1.21 -4.42 -6.22
C ALA A 42 0.79 -5.60 -7.11
N THR A 43 0.98 -5.47 -8.43
CA THR A 43 0.58 -6.50 -9.40
C THR A 43 1.70 -7.50 -9.71
N ASN A 44 2.84 -7.45 -9.03
CA ASN A 44 4.05 -8.22 -9.35
C ASN A 44 4.45 -8.11 -10.85
N GLY A 45 4.32 -6.92 -11.43
CA GLY A 45 4.64 -6.65 -12.84
C GLY A 45 3.58 -7.15 -13.84
N THR A 46 2.46 -7.70 -13.38
CA THR A 46 1.31 -8.00 -14.25
C THR A 46 0.46 -6.76 -14.47
N ASN A 47 -0.30 -6.69 -15.57
CA ASN A 47 -1.10 -5.48 -15.84
C ASN A 47 -2.41 -5.44 -15.02
N THR A 48 -2.83 -6.56 -14.43
CA THR A 48 -4.14 -6.68 -13.77
C THR A 48 -4.11 -7.76 -12.69
N GLU A 49 -4.70 -7.48 -11.52
CA GLU A 49 -5.08 -8.53 -10.58
C GLU A 49 -6.32 -9.28 -11.08
N ALA A 50 -6.40 -10.58 -10.77
CA ALA A 50 -7.61 -11.36 -11.06
C ALA A 50 -8.78 -10.84 -10.22
N ASN A 51 -9.99 -10.87 -10.77
CA ASN A 51 -11.16 -10.53 -9.97
C ASN A 51 -11.31 -11.55 -8.82
N VAL A 52 -11.54 -11.04 -7.62
CA VAL A 52 -11.74 -11.86 -6.41
C VAL A 52 -12.99 -12.73 -6.58
N ASP A 53 -12.89 -13.99 -6.14
CA ASP A 53 -14.00 -14.93 -6.14
C ASP A 53 -15.22 -14.37 -5.37
N PRO A 54 -16.44 -14.43 -5.92
CA PRO A 54 -17.63 -13.89 -5.27
C PRO A 54 -17.90 -14.45 -3.88
N SER A 55 -17.60 -15.73 -3.62
CA SER A 55 -17.83 -16.33 -2.31
C SER A 55 -16.91 -15.75 -1.24
N SER A 56 -15.70 -15.32 -1.62
CA SER A 56 -14.78 -14.62 -0.71
C SER A 56 -15.36 -13.28 -0.25
N ARG A 57 -16.04 -12.55 -1.14
CA ARG A 57 -16.72 -11.29 -0.80
C ARG A 57 -17.87 -11.53 0.17
N VAL A 58 -18.71 -12.53 -0.11
CA VAL A 58 -19.83 -12.92 0.77
C VAL A 58 -19.32 -13.35 2.15
N GLY A 59 -18.23 -14.12 2.21
CA GLY A 59 -17.63 -14.53 3.48
C GLY A 59 -17.16 -13.33 4.32
N LEU A 60 -16.51 -12.34 3.70
CA LEU A 60 -16.09 -11.12 4.40
C LEU A 60 -17.29 -10.29 4.89
N GLU A 61 -18.35 -10.17 4.08
CA GLU A 61 -19.58 -9.47 4.49
C GLU A 61 -20.27 -10.13 5.69
N GLN A 62 -20.21 -11.45 5.79
CA GLN A 62 -20.74 -12.18 6.95
C GLN A 62 -19.86 -12.02 8.20
N LEU A 63 -18.54 -11.96 8.02
CA LEU A 63 -17.59 -11.84 9.12
C LEU A 63 -17.45 -10.40 9.64
N ALA A 64 -17.64 -9.39 8.79
CA ALA A 64 -17.43 -7.99 9.17
C ALA A 64 -18.32 -7.53 10.34
N PRO A 65 -19.65 -7.81 10.39
CA PRO A 65 -20.49 -7.46 11.54
C PRO A 65 -20.09 -8.18 12.83
N ILE A 66 -19.59 -9.41 12.72
CA ILE A 66 -19.12 -10.19 13.87
C ILE A 66 -17.85 -9.56 14.44
N ALA A 67 -16.88 -9.25 13.57
CA ALA A 67 -15.66 -8.57 13.95
C ALA A 67 -15.94 -7.20 14.57
N ASP A 68 -16.86 -6.43 13.98
CA ASP A 68 -17.33 -5.14 14.50
C ASP A 68 -17.89 -5.27 15.92
N MET A 69 -18.78 -6.24 16.16
CA MET A 69 -19.32 -6.51 17.49
C MET A 69 -18.21 -6.83 18.51
N HIS A 70 -17.26 -7.70 18.15
CA HIS A 70 -16.17 -8.08 19.05
C HIS A 70 -15.24 -6.90 19.37
N VAL A 71 -14.88 -6.08 18.38
CA VAL A 71 -14.03 -4.91 18.60
C VAL A 71 -14.75 -3.88 19.48
N ARG A 72 -16.04 -3.62 19.23
CA ARG A 72 -16.85 -2.71 20.07
C ARG A 72 -16.96 -3.21 21.50
N ASN A 73 -17.20 -4.51 21.69
CA ASN A 73 -17.28 -5.11 23.02
C ASN A 73 -15.94 -4.97 23.78
N TYR A 74 -14.82 -5.28 23.12
CA TYR A 74 -13.52 -5.25 23.76
C TYR A 74 -12.99 -3.83 24.03
N THR A 75 -13.22 -2.91 23.10
CA THR A 75 -12.63 -1.55 23.16
C THR A 75 -13.57 -0.50 23.74
N GLY A 76 -14.88 -0.74 23.75
CA GLY A 76 -15.90 0.26 24.08
C GLY A 76 -16.01 1.40 23.05
N LEU A 77 -15.29 1.32 21.93
CA LEU A 77 -15.29 2.34 20.88
C LEU A 77 -16.13 1.87 19.69
N THR A 78 -16.76 2.81 19.01
CA THR A 78 -17.44 2.55 17.73
C THR A 78 -16.41 2.32 16.63
N THR A 79 -16.66 1.30 15.82
CA THR A 79 -15.92 0.98 14.59
C THR A 79 -16.76 1.38 13.39
N GLY A 80 -16.33 2.40 12.66
CA GLY A 80 -17.03 2.94 11.49
C GLY A 80 -18.35 3.67 11.80
N SER A 81 -18.67 4.67 10.98
CA SER A 81 -19.97 5.36 11.02
C SER A 81 -21.06 4.40 10.55
N GLY A 82 -22.10 4.21 11.36
CA GLY A 82 -23.38 3.69 10.86
C GLY A 82 -24.01 4.62 9.83
#